data_AF-A0A372RSR8-F1
#
_entry.id   AF-A0A372RSR8-F1
#
_cell.length_a   1.000
_cell.length_b   1.000
_cell.length_c   1.000
_cell.angle_alpha   90.00
_cell.angle_beta   90.00
_cell.angle_gamma   90.00
#
_symmetry.space_group_name_H-M   'P 1'
#
loop_
_entity.id
_entity.type
_entity.pdbx_description
1 polymer ?
#
loop_
_entity_poly.entity_id
_entity_poly.type
_entity_poly.pdbx_seq_one_letter_code
_entity_poly.pdbx_strand_id
1 'polypeptide(L)'
;MSCSKLFSGDLPELTYEFIIYFQNDISTLHSCILVNRLWCHLAIPLLWEDPFSFRTGNYNFIEIYLDNLNDDLKSKLSKYKINDDSLIPSNTLFNYAKFLKYLNISDIISCVEMWFEVAVRTSKPGNRYFLKDLGRYSVSNFKELINISLFEIFIKNEINLHTLEIEISIKVIIN
;
A
#
# COMPACT_ATOMS: atom_id res chain seq x y z
N MET A 1 -25.64 -17.46 -22.94
CA MET A 1 -24.74 -18.32 -23.73
C MET A 1 -23.72 -18.92 -22.79
N SER A 2 -23.69 -20.24 -22.70
CA SER A 2 -23.00 -21.04 -21.68
C SER A 2 -21.63 -21.52 -22.18
N CYS A 3 -20.57 -20.89 -21.69
CA CYS A 3 -19.18 -21.37 -21.82
C CYS A 3 -18.69 -21.88 -20.45
N SER A 4 -19.35 -22.88 -19.88
CA SER A 4 -18.99 -23.45 -18.55
C SER A 4 -18.33 -24.83 -18.64
N LYS A 5 -17.82 -25.23 -19.82
CA LYS A 5 -17.22 -26.57 -20.02
C LYS A 5 -15.84 -26.58 -20.68
N LEU A 6 -15.15 -25.45 -20.81
CA LEU A 6 -13.83 -25.37 -21.47
C LEU A 6 -12.63 -25.37 -20.50
N PHE A 7 -12.85 -25.43 -19.18
CA PHE A 7 -11.78 -25.25 -18.19
C PHE A 7 -11.71 -26.42 -17.21
N SER A 8 -11.20 -27.55 -17.67
CA SER A 8 -10.89 -28.70 -16.81
C SER A 8 -9.56 -29.30 -17.26
N GLY A 9 -8.46 -28.96 -16.57
CA GLY A 9 -7.17 -29.59 -16.79
C GLY A 9 -6.00 -28.63 -16.61
N ASP A 10 -5.57 -28.00 -17.70
CA ASP A 10 -4.18 -27.51 -17.82
C ASP A 10 -4.05 -25.98 -17.94
N LEU A 11 -5.18 -25.25 -17.92
CA LEU A 11 -5.19 -23.81 -18.19
C LEU A 11 -4.58 -22.91 -17.09
N PRO A 12 -4.68 -23.23 -15.78
CA PRO A 12 -4.15 -22.36 -14.73
C PRO A 12 -2.63 -22.18 -14.81
N GLU A 13 -1.89 -23.22 -15.14
CA GLU A 13 -0.43 -23.23 -15.23
C GLU A 13 0.05 -22.38 -16.41
N LEU A 14 -0.53 -22.59 -17.60
CA LEU A 14 -0.25 -21.75 -18.76
C LEU A 14 -0.62 -20.27 -18.51
N THR A 15 -1.75 -20.02 -17.84
CA THR A 15 -2.16 -18.66 -17.49
C THR A 15 -1.15 -18.00 -16.55
N TYR A 16 -0.62 -18.76 -15.59
CA TYR A 16 0.39 -18.27 -14.66
C TYR A 16 1.70 -17.94 -15.38
N GLU A 17 2.16 -18.78 -16.31
CA GLU A 17 3.35 -18.52 -17.12
C GLU A 17 3.23 -17.19 -17.91
N PHE A 18 2.06 -16.92 -18.50
CA PHE A 18 1.81 -15.65 -19.17
C PHE A 18 1.83 -14.45 -18.19
N ILE A 19 1.25 -14.61 -17.00
CA ILE A 19 1.17 -13.51 -16.03
C ILE A 19 2.54 -13.17 -15.43
N ILE A 20 3.40 -14.16 -15.15
CA ILE A 20 4.78 -13.92 -14.69
C ILE A 20 5.58 -13.13 -15.73
N TYR A 21 5.34 -13.36 -17.02
CA TYR A 21 6.03 -12.59 -18.07
C TYR A 21 5.79 -11.07 -17.92
N PHE A 22 4.67 -10.68 -17.33
CA PHE A 22 4.32 -9.29 -17.04
C PHE A 22 4.74 -8.80 -15.66
N GLN A 23 5.53 -9.55 -14.88
CA GLN A 23 5.87 -9.20 -13.49
C GLN A 23 6.42 -7.77 -13.31
N ASN A 24 7.13 -7.25 -14.31
CA ASN A 24 7.72 -5.91 -14.30
C ASN A 24 6.88 -4.86 -15.06
N ASP A 25 5.76 -5.27 -15.67
CA ASP A 25 4.83 -4.39 -16.37
C ASP A 25 3.57 -4.20 -15.53
N ILE A 26 3.67 -3.27 -14.59
CA ILE A 26 2.58 -2.91 -13.65
C ILE A 26 1.30 -2.50 -14.39
N SER A 27 1.41 -1.82 -15.53
CA SER A 27 0.23 -1.39 -16.31
C SER A 27 -0.50 -2.59 -16.91
N THR A 28 0.24 -3.56 -17.42
CA THR A 28 -0.34 -4.81 -17.92
C THR A 28 -0.90 -5.65 -16.79
N LEU A 29 -0.22 -5.78 -15.65
CA LEU A 29 -0.75 -6.48 -14.47
C LEU A 29 -2.06 -5.85 -13.95
N HIS A 30 -2.17 -4.52 -13.95
CA HIS A 30 -3.43 -3.84 -13.66
C HIS A 30 -4.55 -4.17 -14.64
N SER A 31 -4.21 -4.39 -15.91
CA SER A 31 -5.19 -4.87 -16.89
C SER A 31 -5.58 -6.33 -16.61
N CYS A 32 -4.62 -7.18 -16.23
CA CYS A 32 -4.83 -8.59 -15.89
C CYS A 32 -5.84 -8.78 -14.76
N ILE A 33 -5.77 -7.97 -13.69
CA ILE A 33 -6.68 -8.11 -12.54
C ILE A 33 -8.15 -7.89 -12.90
N LEU A 34 -8.44 -7.21 -14.02
CA LEU A 34 -9.80 -6.92 -14.48
C LEU A 34 -10.36 -7.98 -15.44
N VAL A 35 -9.55 -8.93 -15.90
CA VAL A 35 -9.97 -9.93 -16.91
C VAL A 35 -10.98 -10.92 -16.33
N ASN A 36 -10.59 -11.63 -15.27
CA ASN A 36 -11.45 -12.57 -14.54
C ASN A 36 -10.85 -12.91 -13.16
N ARG A 37 -11.57 -13.70 -12.36
CA ARG A 37 -11.15 -14.08 -11.01
C ARG A 37 -9.79 -14.81 -10.96
N LEU A 38 -9.50 -15.68 -11.94
CA LEU A 38 -8.23 -16.41 -12.00
C LEU A 38 -7.05 -15.45 -12.23
N TRP A 39 -7.16 -14.59 -13.24
CA TRP A 39 -6.12 -13.60 -13.56
C TRP A 39 -5.91 -12.61 -12.40
N CYS A 40 -6.99 -12.20 -11.73
CA CYS A 40 -6.92 -11.39 -10.51
C CYS A 40 -6.10 -12.07 -9.40
N HIS A 41 -6.35 -13.36 -9.11
CA HIS A 41 -5.61 -14.08 -8.06
C HIS A 41 -4.13 -14.27 -8.40
N LEU A 42 -3.77 -14.35 -9.68
CA LEU A 42 -2.39 -14.55 -10.12
C LEU A 42 -1.62 -13.23 -10.25
N ALA A 43 -2.26 -12.14 -10.69
CA ALA A 43 -1.61 -10.86 -10.89
C ALA A 43 -1.49 -10.01 -9.61
N ILE A 44 -2.42 -10.14 -8.65
CA ILE A 44 -2.35 -9.39 -7.38
C ILE A 44 -1.05 -9.65 -6.60
N PRO A 45 -0.60 -10.91 -6.40
CA PRO A 45 0.67 -11.16 -5.73
C PRO A 45 1.84 -10.42 -6.40
N LEU A 46 1.90 -10.41 -7.74
CA LEU A 46 2.96 -9.74 -8.51
C LEU A 46 2.91 -8.21 -8.35
N LEU A 47 1.70 -7.61 -8.39
CA LEU A 47 1.52 -6.17 -8.19
C LEU A 47 1.94 -5.69 -6.81
N TRP A 48 1.87 -6.57 -5.81
CA TRP A 48 2.11 -6.24 -4.40
C TRP A 48 3.45 -6.75 -3.88
N GLU A 49 4.36 -7.21 -4.75
CA GLU A 49 5.72 -7.58 -4.36
C GLU A 49 6.54 -6.37 -3.92
N ASP A 50 6.32 -5.22 -4.55
CA ASP A 50 7.00 -3.96 -4.28
C ASP A 50 6.11 -2.73 -4.53
N PRO A 51 5.09 -2.49 -3.68
CA PRO A 51 4.14 -1.40 -3.88
C PRO A 51 4.74 -0.01 -3.56
N PHE A 52 5.90 0.05 -2.90
CA PHE A 52 6.51 1.31 -2.45
C PHE A 52 7.50 1.91 -3.46
N SER A 53 8.07 1.10 -4.37
CA SER A 53 9.01 1.62 -5.38
C SER A 53 8.32 2.42 -6.50
N PHE A 54 7.04 2.17 -6.76
CA PHE A 54 6.32 2.83 -7.85
C PHE A 54 5.65 4.14 -7.42
N ARG A 55 6.20 5.27 -7.85
CA ARG A 55 5.55 6.59 -7.68
C ARG A 55 4.49 6.86 -8.76
N THR A 56 3.36 6.16 -8.67
CA THR A 56 2.21 6.35 -9.58
C THR A 56 1.41 7.62 -9.27
N GLY A 57 1.72 8.31 -8.18
CA GLY A 57 0.97 9.48 -7.70
C GLY A 57 -0.31 9.13 -6.94
N ASN A 58 -0.73 7.87 -6.96
CA ASN A 58 -1.80 7.35 -6.13
C ASN A 58 -1.21 6.57 -4.94
N TYR A 59 -1.30 7.14 -3.75
CA TYR A 59 -0.75 6.55 -2.52
C TYR A 59 -1.85 5.96 -1.61
N ASN A 60 -3.08 5.83 -2.12
CA ASN A 60 -4.20 5.29 -1.34
C ASN A 60 -4.01 3.81 -1.00
N PHE A 61 -3.06 3.12 -1.62
CA PHE A 61 -2.69 1.75 -1.23
C PHE A 61 -2.20 1.67 0.22
N ILE A 62 -1.69 2.76 0.81
CA ILE A 62 -1.36 2.82 2.24
C ILE A 62 -2.61 2.54 3.08
N GLU A 63 -3.77 3.04 2.67
CA GLU A 63 -5.04 2.82 3.39
C GLU A 63 -5.45 1.34 3.40
N ILE A 64 -5.07 0.57 2.37
CA ILE A 64 -5.32 -0.88 2.31
C ILE A 64 -4.54 -1.61 3.41
N TYR A 65 -3.30 -1.19 3.71
CA TYR A 65 -2.56 -1.72 4.85
C TYR A 65 -3.19 -1.27 6.17
N LEU A 66 -3.59 0.00 6.26
CA LEU A 66 -4.13 0.59 7.48
C LEU A 66 -5.56 0.13 7.82
N ASP A 67 -6.32 -0.46 6.89
CA ASP A 67 -7.69 -0.97 7.13
C ASP A 67 -7.76 -1.95 8.29
N ASN A 68 -6.78 -2.85 8.38
CA ASN A 68 -6.72 -3.90 9.40
C ASN A 68 -6.14 -3.42 10.74
N LEU A 69 -5.95 -2.11 10.94
CA LEU A 69 -5.43 -1.57 12.19
C LEU A 69 -6.44 -1.58 13.34
N ASN A 70 -5.89 -1.57 14.55
CA ASN A 70 -6.64 -1.44 15.79
C ASN A 70 -7.40 -0.10 15.86
N ASP A 71 -8.51 -0.08 16.60
CA ASP A 71 -9.41 1.08 16.71
C ASP A 71 -8.71 2.34 17.24
N ASP A 72 -7.64 2.19 18.03
CA ASP A 72 -6.82 3.31 18.52
C ASP A 72 -6.19 4.12 17.38
N LEU A 73 -5.59 3.46 16.38
CA LEU A 73 -4.97 4.14 15.25
C LEU A 73 -6.02 4.75 14.32
N LYS A 74 -7.17 4.09 14.15
CA LYS A 74 -8.33 4.65 13.43
C LYS A 74 -8.84 5.93 14.10
N SER A 75 -8.88 5.96 15.43
CA SER A 75 -9.27 7.15 16.21
C SER A 75 -8.24 8.29 16.10
N LYS A 76 -6.96 7.96 16.01
CA LYS A 76 -5.90 8.94 15.74
C LYS A 76 -6.04 9.49 14.32
N LEU A 77 -6.24 8.65 13.30
CA LEU A 77 -6.48 9.08 11.92
C LEU A 77 -7.68 10.03 11.79
N SER A 78 -8.78 9.75 12.49
CA SER A 78 -9.96 10.61 12.50
C SER A 78 -9.69 11.97 13.19
N LYS A 79 -8.82 12.02 14.20
CA LYS A 79 -8.38 13.28 14.83
C LYS A 79 -7.70 14.24 13.84
N TYR A 80 -6.96 13.70 12.87
CA TYR A 80 -6.36 14.50 11.80
C TYR A 80 -7.36 14.84 10.68
N LYS A 81 -8.62 14.40 10.81
CA LYS A 81 -9.70 14.55 9.82
C LYS A 81 -9.31 14.09 8.41
N ILE A 82 -8.42 13.10 8.37
CA ILE A 82 -7.95 12.44 7.16
C ILE A 82 -8.98 11.40 6.68
N ASN A 83 -9.86 10.95 7.58
CA ASN A 83 -10.98 10.05 7.27
C ASN A 83 -12.31 10.72 7.58
N ASP A 84 -12.96 11.29 6.56
CA ASP A 84 -14.40 11.51 6.54
C ASP A 84 -15.04 10.30 5.80
N ASP A 85 -15.35 9.26 6.57
CA ASP A 85 -16.37 8.20 6.32
C ASP A 85 -16.42 7.42 4.99
N SER A 86 -15.42 7.40 4.11
CA SER A 86 -15.60 6.71 2.81
C SER A 86 -14.44 5.97 2.15
N LEU A 87 -13.24 5.91 2.74
CA LEU A 87 -12.07 5.43 1.98
C LEU A 87 -11.51 4.07 2.40
N ILE A 88 -12.01 3.47 3.48
CA ILE A 88 -11.50 2.18 3.95
C ILE A 88 -12.55 1.09 3.67
N PRO A 89 -12.37 0.25 2.63
CA PRO A 89 -13.24 -0.90 2.41
C PRO A 89 -12.94 -1.93 3.49
N SER A 90 -13.88 -2.15 4.41
CA SER A 90 -13.72 -2.95 5.64
C SER A 90 -13.45 -4.45 5.46
N ASN A 91 -13.13 -4.92 4.25
CA ASN A 91 -13.09 -6.33 3.88
C ASN A 91 -12.13 -6.55 2.69
N THR A 92 -10.81 -6.51 2.90
CA THR A 92 -9.87 -6.79 1.79
C THR A 92 -9.98 -8.25 1.32
N LEU A 93 -10.08 -8.47 0.01
CA LEU A 93 -10.15 -9.82 -0.58
C LEU A 93 -8.86 -10.62 -0.36
N PHE A 94 -7.74 -9.92 -0.26
CA PHE A 94 -6.41 -10.50 -0.09
C PHE A 94 -5.74 -9.96 1.16
N ASN A 95 -4.79 -10.75 1.69
CA ASN A 95 -3.82 -10.27 2.66
C ASN A 95 -2.63 -9.68 1.91
N TYR A 96 -2.75 -8.42 1.51
CA TYR A 96 -1.75 -7.73 0.69
C TYR A 96 -0.36 -7.64 1.33
N ALA A 97 -0.28 -7.61 2.68
CA ALA A 97 1.01 -7.61 3.38
C ALA A 97 1.82 -8.87 3.06
N LYS A 98 1.18 -10.04 2.93
CA LYS A 98 1.86 -11.30 2.65
C LYS A 98 2.52 -11.38 1.27
N PHE A 99 2.16 -10.50 0.34
CA PHE A 99 2.76 -10.48 -0.98
C PHE A 99 4.03 -9.64 -1.05
N LEU A 100 4.32 -8.85 -0.01
CA LEU A 100 5.48 -7.97 0.02
C LEU A 100 6.78 -8.79 0.01
N LYS A 101 7.64 -8.51 -0.97
CA LYS A 101 8.94 -9.17 -1.16
C LYS A 101 10.12 -8.19 -1.13
N TYR A 102 9.88 -6.94 -1.53
CA TYR A 102 10.89 -5.90 -1.59
C TYR A 102 10.47 -4.75 -0.68
N LEU A 103 11.41 -4.29 0.13
CA LEU A 103 11.15 -3.23 1.08
C LEU A 103 12.35 -2.28 1.16
N ASN A 104 12.17 -1.06 0.69
CA ASN A 104 13.10 0.04 0.90
C ASN A 104 12.48 1.02 1.92
N ILE A 105 13.19 1.26 3.04
CA ILE A 105 12.68 2.12 4.13
C ILE A 105 12.51 3.57 3.67
N SER A 106 13.43 4.07 2.83
CA SER A 106 13.38 5.42 2.26
C SER A 106 12.13 5.61 1.40
N ASP A 107 11.76 4.59 0.63
CA ASP A 107 10.56 4.59 -0.22
C ASP A 107 9.27 4.54 0.61
N ILE A 108 9.22 3.76 1.70
CA ILE A 108 8.07 3.77 2.61
C ILE A 108 7.89 5.16 3.21
N ILE A 109 8.95 5.75 3.77
CA ILE A 109 8.89 7.08 4.39
C ILE A 109 8.39 8.10 3.35
N SER A 110 8.97 8.07 2.15
CA SER A 110 8.56 8.94 1.04
C SER A 110 7.10 8.74 0.62
N CYS A 111 6.63 7.50 0.56
CA CYS A 111 5.23 7.19 0.23
C CYS A 111 4.27 7.69 1.32
N VAL A 112 4.60 7.52 2.60
CA VAL A 112 3.80 8.04 3.72
C VAL A 112 3.75 9.56 3.70
N GLU A 113 4.87 10.23 3.39
CA GLU A 113 4.89 11.67 3.18
C GLU A 113 3.94 12.11 2.07
N MET A 114 4.03 11.48 0.90
CA MET A 114 3.21 11.84 -0.26
C MET A 114 1.73 11.53 -0.04
N TRP A 115 1.41 10.38 0.57
CA TRP A 115 0.05 10.03 0.98
C TRP A 115 -0.55 11.09 1.91
N PHE A 116 0.21 11.50 2.93
CA PHE A 116 -0.25 12.52 3.86
C PHE A 116 -0.53 13.86 3.14
N GLU A 117 0.37 14.30 2.27
CA GLU A 117 0.16 15.53 1.49
C GLU A 117 -1.08 15.45 0.58
N VAL A 118 -1.30 14.30 -0.08
CA VAL A 118 -2.50 14.08 -0.91
C VAL A 118 -3.75 14.11 -0.05
N ALA A 119 -3.76 13.40 1.08
CA ALA A 119 -4.90 13.36 2.00
C ALA A 119 -5.23 14.76 2.57
N VAL A 120 -4.22 15.57 2.90
CA VAL A 120 -4.42 16.96 3.32
C VAL A 120 -5.04 17.78 2.20
N ARG A 121 -4.56 17.64 0.96
CA ARG A 121 -5.06 18.40 -0.20
C ARG A 121 -6.49 18.05 -0.57
N THR A 122 -6.85 16.77 -0.50
CA THR A 122 -8.20 16.26 -0.84
C THR A 122 -9.20 16.45 0.30
N SER A 123 -8.72 16.71 1.54
CA SER A 123 -9.59 17.00 2.67
C SER A 123 -10.48 18.25 2.46
N LYS A 124 -11.63 18.25 3.13
CA LYS A 124 -12.58 19.37 3.11
C LYS A 124 -11.87 20.68 3.48
N PRO A 125 -12.24 21.83 2.89
CA PRO A 125 -11.56 23.12 3.12
C PRO A 125 -11.35 23.47 4.61
N GLY A 126 -12.31 23.15 5.48
CA GLY A 126 -12.21 23.38 6.93
C GLY A 126 -11.14 22.54 7.64
N ASN A 127 -10.74 21.39 7.08
CA ASN A 127 -9.73 20.50 7.64
C ASN A 127 -8.31 20.95 7.24
N ARG A 128 -8.19 21.59 6.06
CA ARG A 128 -6.91 22.12 5.58
C ARG A 128 -6.32 23.20 6.49
N TYR A 129 -7.15 24.03 7.10
CA TYR A 129 -6.69 25.04 8.07
C TYR A 129 -6.20 24.39 9.36
N PHE A 130 -6.94 23.43 9.90
CA PHE A 130 -6.53 22.67 11.08
C PHE A 130 -5.17 21.97 10.89
N LEU A 131 -4.95 21.36 9.71
CA LEU A 131 -3.69 20.68 9.39
C LEU A 131 -2.53 21.65 9.14
N LYS A 132 -2.80 22.88 8.69
CA LYS A 132 -1.80 23.96 8.58
C LYS A 132 -1.45 24.56 9.94
N ASP A 133 -2.41 24.67 10.83
CA ASP A 133 -2.22 25.16 12.20
C ASP A 133 -1.51 24.12 13.08
N LEU A 134 -1.57 22.84 12.67
CA LEU A 134 -0.83 21.79 13.31
C LEU A 134 0.68 22.01 13.15
N GLY A 135 1.38 22.23 14.26
CA GLY A 135 2.82 22.48 14.25
C GLY A 135 3.60 21.34 13.58
N ARG A 136 4.73 21.70 12.94
CA ARG A 136 5.61 20.77 12.20
C ARG A 136 5.94 19.50 12.99
N TYR A 137 6.15 19.62 14.30
CA TYR A 137 6.41 18.49 15.19
C TYR A 137 5.27 17.47 15.26
N SER A 138 4.01 17.92 15.37
CA SER A 138 2.87 17.00 15.43
C SER A 138 2.60 16.33 14.09
N VAL A 139 2.88 17.00 12.96
CA VAL A 139 2.83 16.39 11.62
C VAL A 139 3.90 15.29 11.49
N SER A 140 5.13 15.57 11.92
CA SER A 140 6.23 14.58 11.91
C SER A 140 5.88 13.36 12.77
N ASN A 141 5.41 13.56 14.00
CA ASN A 141 5.02 12.45 14.88
C ASN A 141 3.88 11.62 14.27
N PHE A 142 2.94 12.25 13.56
CA PHE A 142 1.87 11.51 12.89
C PHE A 142 2.40 10.62 11.77
N LYS A 143 3.26 11.15 10.90
CA LYS A 143 3.91 10.37 9.84
C LYS A 143 4.73 9.22 10.42
N GLU A 144 5.44 9.46 11.52
CA GLU A 144 6.20 8.43 12.24
C GLU A 144 5.28 7.30 12.76
N LEU A 145 4.14 7.64 13.35
CA LEU A 145 3.15 6.65 13.79
C LEU A 145 2.63 5.79 12.64
N ILE A 146 2.38 6.37 11.47
CA ILE A 146 1.94 5.62 10.29
C ILE A 146 3.05 4.65 9.82
N ASN A 147 4.30 5.12 9.76
CA ASN A 147 5.44 4.26 9.42
C ASN A 147 5.56 3.09 10.40
N ILE A 148 5.54 3.35 11.71
CA ILE A 148 5.58 2.30 12.76
C ILE A 148 4.45 1.30 12.56
N SER A 149 3.23 1.79 12.31
CA SER A 149 2.05 0.94 12.11
C SER A 149 2.20 0.02 10.90
N LEU A 150 2.77 0.50 9.79
CA LEU A 150 3.06 -0.32 8.62
C LEU A 150 4.05 -1.43 8.96
N PHE A 151 5.15 -1.12 9.67
CA PHE A 151 6.11 -2.13 10.10
C PHE A 151 5.49 -3.17 11.05
N GLU A 152 4.64 -2.75 11.99
CA GLU A 152 3.91 -3.67 12.86
C GLU A 152 3.01 -4.63 12.06
N ILE A 153 2.31 -4.12 11.03
CA ILE A 153 1.52 -4.95 10.11
C ILE A 153 2.41 -5.96 9.41
N PHE A 154 3.55 -5.54 8.89
CA PHE A 154 4.49 -6.41 8.18
C PHE A 154 5.05 -7.51 9.07
N ILE A 155 5.46 -7.16 10.30
CA ILE A 155 5.96 -8.13 11.29
C ILE A 155 4.84 -9.12 11.67
N LYS A 156 3.65 -8.62 11.98
CA LYS A 156 2.49 -9.46 12.37
C LYS A 156 2.07 -10.43 11.27
N ASN A 157 2.27 -10.07 10.00
CA ASN A 157 1.93 -10.92 8.87
C ASN A 157 3.03 -11.90 8.46
N GLU A 158 4.16 -11.91 9.18
CA GLU A 158 5.30 -12.80 8.91
C GLU A 158 5.75 -12.74 7.45
N ILE A 159 5.91 -11.51 6.92
CA ILE A 159 6.25 -11.30 5.52
C ILE A 159 7.59 -11.96 5.16
N ASN A 160 7.67 -12.51 3.95
CA ASN A 160 8.87 -13.18 3.45
C ASN A 160 9.60 -12.27 2.47
N LEU A 161 10.45 -11.38 3.00
CA LEU A 161 11.21 -10.43 2.19
C LEU A 161 12.34 -11.13 1.45
N HIS A 162 12.41 -10.89 0.13
CA HIS A 162 13.57 -11.17 -0.69
C HIS A 162 14.65 -10.10 -0.53
N THR A 163 14.25 -8.84 -0.30
CA THR A 163 15.18 -7.71 -0.18
C THR A 163 14.67 -6.71 0.84
N LEU A 164 15.57 -6.27 1.72
CA LEU A 164 15.37 -5.21 2.70
C LEU A 164 16.50 -4.18 2.54
N GLU A 165 16.16 -2.97 2.14
CA GLU A 165 17.10 -1.86 1.96
C GLU A 165 16.95 -0.82 3.07
N ILE A 166 18.06 -0.53 3.74
CA ILE A 166 18.12 0.40 4.88
C ILE A 166 19.16 1.47 4.58
N GLU A 167 18.70 2.68 4.28
CA GLU A 167 19.59 3.84 4.12
C GLU A 167 19.90 4.47 5.48
N ILE A 168 21.14 4.34 5.93
CA ILE A 168 21.63 5.00 7.15
C ILE A 168 22.23 6.35 6.75
N SER A 169 21.48 7.43 6.93
CA SER A 169 22.01 8.78 6.77
C SER A 169 22.92 9.14 7.95
N ILE A 170 24.24 8.97 7.78
CA ILE A 170 25.22 9.46 8.75
C ILE A 170 25.35 10.98 8.59
N LYS A 171 24.79 11.75 9.54
CA LYS A 171 25.11 13.18 9.66
C LYS A 171 26.50 13.32 10.28
N VAL A 172 27.50 13.57 9.45
CA VAL A 172 28.81 14.05 9.93
C VAL A 172 28.63 15.51 10.31
N ILE A 173 28.65 15.79 11.61
CA ILE A 173 28.75 17.17 12.13
C ILE A 173 30.22 17.55 12.03
N ILE A 174 30.56 18.42 11.08
CA ILE A 174 31.88 19.07 11.04
C ILE A 174 31.79 20.27 11.99
N ASN A 175 32.52 20.20 13.10
CA ASN A 175 32.69 21.31 14.06
C ASN A 175 33.72 22.32 13.56
#